data_AF-A0A6L8GDJ4-F1
#
_entry.id   AF-A0A6L8GDJ4-F1
#
_cell.length_a   1.000
_cell.length_b   1.000
_cell.length_c   1.000
_cell.angle_alpha   90.00
_cell.angle_beta   90.00
_cell.angle_gamma   90.00
#
_symmetry.space_group_name_H-M   'P 1'
#
loop_
_entity.id
_entity.type
_entity.pdbx_description
1 polymer ?
#
loop_
_entity_poly.entity_id
_entity_poly.type
_entity_poly.pdbx_seq_one_letter_code
_entity_poly.pdbx_strand_id
1 'polypeptide(L)'
;MNGLSSSDPAGLRYRIFLFLYACIFRVLTPVVWRYFRKRARGDADYGLHLDERKGQGAPFAADLWLHAVSLGEINSAEPLVRLALQDGHRVMTTHATPAARRKVEQAFADEVAAGQLAPRYLPIDRPDYWRRFFASHAPRAGLVVEMEFWPWMIEAAREAGVPLALVNAQIPAGSWPKARRFASLFGHPVARMAVVFAKSEIQARRFRALGASDVRIAGETRFDIVPSRTQIQAGKAFAASLQGKKVAAIASVVEGEEEVYVRALAKLFSDPEPLFVIWVPRAPERFQASGEFLQSVGFEIALRSQLFDNGLNLRSELGNAPILVGDSLGEMTFYLASADAVIVGGGFGSRGAHNIIEPLALGKPVITGPSVGTIEFPAVEAEAAGMLTVCDTPEELPDAIRAAIARRSPKTVEAFHASHRGASQRIYDAIKPLLTERR
;
A
#
# COMPACT_ATOMS: atom_id res chain seq x y z
N MET A 1 5.40 11.51 26.49
CA MET A 1 5.79 10.10 26.22
C MET A 1 7.15 9.84 26.90
N ASN A 2 7.20 10.00 28.22
CA ASN A 2 8.43 9.90 29.00
C ASN A 2 8.55 8.44 29.48
N GLY A 3 9.18 7.58 28.68
CA GLY A 3 9.31 6.16 29.03
C GLY A 3 9.67 5.18 27.92
N LEU A 4 9.94 5.64 26.69
CA LEU A 4 10.25 4.76 25.55
C LEU A 4 11.68 4.15 25.56
N SER A 5 12.40 4.27 26.68
CA SER A 5 13.67 3.58 26.90
C SER A 5 13.50 2.53 28.00
N SER A 6 12.86 1.40 27.68
CA SER A 6 13.13 0.21 28.48
C SER A 6 14.48 -0.32 28.04
N SER A 7 15.55 0.01 28.76
CA SER A 7 16.89 -0.57 28.56
C SER A 7 16.96 -2.07 28.91
N ASP A 8 15.80 -2.74 29.02
CA ASP A 8 15.74 -4.13 29.45
C ASP A 8 16.53 -5.01 28.48
N PRO A 9 17.49 -5.79 29.01
CA PRO A 9 18.26 -6.69 28.20
C PRO A 9 17.30 -7.73 27.61
N ALA A 10 17.46 -8.03 26.32
CA ALA A 10 16.62 -9.04 25.71
C ALA A 10 16.84 -10.41 26.38
N GLY A 11 15.78 -11.21 26.49
CA GLY A 11 15.85 -12.55 27.08
C GLY A 11 16.86 -13.44 26.37
N LEU A 12 17.44 -14.40 27.10
CA LEU A 12 18.51 -15.27 26.59
C LEU A 12 18.14 -15.97 25.26
N ARG A 13 16.90 -16.46 25.13
CA ARG A 13 16.41 -17.12 23.90
C ARG A 13 16.45 -16.19 22.69
N TYR A 14 16.05 -14.94 22.87
CA TYR A 14 16.08 -13.93 21.81
C TYR A 14 17.52 -13.54 21.43
N ARG A 15 18.41 -13.43 22.41
CA ARG A 15 19.85 -13.17 22.17
C ARG A 15 20.52 -14.31 21.39
N ILE A 16 20.19 -15.57 21.71
CA ILE A 16 20.66 -16.74 20.94
C ILE A 16 20.13 -16.66 19.50
N PHE A 17 18.84 -16.37 19.33
CA PHE A 17 18.25 -16.17 18.00
C PHE A 17 18.99 -15.07 17.21
N LEU A 18 19.21 -13.89 17.79
CA LEU A 18 19.90 -12.78 17.13
C LEU A 18 21.33 -13.15 16.71
N PHE A 19 22.05 -13.88 17.58
CA PHE A 19 23.39 -14.36 17.28
C PHE A 19 23.39 -15.33 16.08
N LEU A 20 22.54 -16.36 16.11
CA LEU A 20 22.42 -17.32 15.01
C LEU A 20 21.99 -16.63 13.71
N TYR A 21 21.03 -15.72 13.80
CA TYR A 21 20.58 -14.89 12.68
C TYR A 21 21.74 -14.06 12.10
N ALA A 22 22.55 -13.42 12.94
CA ALA A 22 23.74 -12.67 12.51
C ALA A 22 24.75 -13.54 11.77
N CYS A 23 25.03 -14.75 12.32
CA CYS A 23 25.93 -15.72 11.70
C CYS A 23 25.42 -16.14 10.33
N ILE A 24 24.13 -16.48 10.21
CA ILE A 24 23.49 -16.86 8.94
C ILE A 24 23.62 -15.74 7.92
N PHE A 25 23.24 -14.50 8.27
CA PHE A 25 23.30 -13.38 7.32
C PHE A 25 24.73 -13.03 6.93
N ARG A 26 25.71 -13.19 7.83
CA ARG A 26 27.12 -13.01 7.49
C ARG A 26 27.60 -14.05 6.48
N VAL A 27 27.22 -15.31 6.63
CA VAL A 27 27.54 -16.39 5.68
C VAL A 27 26.81 -16.20 4.35
N LEU A 28 25.54 -15.78 4.37
CA LEU A 28 24.73 -15.59 3.16
C LEU A 28 25.01 -14.27 2.43
N THR A 29 25.78 -13.34 3.00
CA THR A 29 26.07 -12.02 2.40
C THR A 29 26.59 -12.12 0.95
N PRO A 30 27.55 -13.00 0.60
CA PRO A 30 28.00 -13.14 -0.80
C PRO A 30 26.88 -13.57 -1.76
N VAL A 31 25.94 -14.39 -1.29
CA VAL A 31 24.76 -14.82 -2.07
C VAL A 31 23.81 -13.65 -2.30
N VAL A 32 23.60 -12.82 -1.28
CA VAL A 32 22.81 -11.58 -1.40
C VAL A 32 23.43 -10.63 -2.44
N TRP A 33 24.75 -10.46 -2.46
CA TRP A 33 25.42 -9.66 -3.50
C TRP A 33 25.29 -10.27 -4.89
N ARG A 34 25.38 -11.60 -5.02
CA ARG A 34 25.13 -12.29 -6.29
C ARG A 34 23.69 -12.09 -6.76
N TYR A 35 22.72 -12.10 -5.84
CA TYR A 35 21.33 -11.77 -6.14
C TYR A 35 21.19 -10.36 -6.72
N PHE A 36 21.78 -9.34 -6.08
CA PHE A 36 21.73 -7.96 -6.60
C PHE A 36 22.38 -7.83 -7.97
N ARG A 37 23.55 -8.47 -8.20
CA ARG A 37 24.19 -8.50 -9.52
C ARG A 37 23.32 -9.17 -10.59
N LYS A 38 22.58 -10.23 -10.23
CA LYS A 38 21.63 -10.88 -11.14
C LYS A 38 20.45 -9.96 -11.45
N ARG A 39 19.90 -9.28 -10.44
CA ARG A 39 18.78 -8.33 -10.60
C ARG A 39 19.18 -7.10 -11.42
N ALA A 40 20.44 -6.65 -11.31
CA ALA A 40 21.01 -5.56 -12.09
C ALA A 40 20.98 -5.81 -13.62
N ARG A 41 20.84 -7.07 -14.06
CA ARG A 41 20.65 -7.39 -15.49
C ARG A 41 19.26 -7.02 -16.01
N GLY A 42 18.26 -6.95 -15.14
CA GLY A 42 16.89 -6.56 -15.49
C GLY A 42 16.57 -5.10 -15.19
N ASP A 43 17.07 -4.57 -14.07
CA ASP A 43 16.98 -3.16 -13.70
C ASP A 43 18.33 -2.72 -13.12
N ALA A 44 19.06 -1.89 -13.88
CA ALA A 44 20.44 -1.49 -13.58
C ALA A 44 20.61 -0.82 -12.20
N ASP A 45 19.55 -0.20 -11.68
CA ASP A 45 19.56 0.51 -10.39
C ASP A 45 19.80 -0.42 -9.20
N TYR A 46 19.59 -1.73 -9.35
CA TYR A 46 20.01 -2.72 -8.34
C TYR A 46 21.53 -2.81 -8.18
N GLY A 47 22.28 -2.44 -9.22
CA GLY A 47 23.75 -2.40 -9.23
C GLY A 47 24.33 -1.08 -8.74
N LEU A 48 23.50 -0.05 -8.55
CA LEU A 48 23.92 1.27 -8.07
C LEU A 48 23.85 1.36 -6.54
N HIS A 49 24.55 2.35 -5.96
CA HIS A 49 24.47 2.69 -4.54
C HIS A 49 24.69 1.48 -3.60
N LEU A 50 25.56 0.54 -3.97
CA LEU A 50 25.80 -0.68 -3.20
C LEU A 50 26.34 -0.40 -1.79
N ASP A 51 27.01 0.73 -1.60
CA ASP A 51 27.54 1.12 -0.30
C ASP A 51 26.43 1.50 0.70
N GLU A 52 25.31 2.06 0.23
CA GLU A 52 24.11 2.28 1.06
C GLU A 52 23.61 0.96 1.66
N ARG A 53 23.68 -0.13 0.90
CA ARG A 53 23.31 -1.49 1.36
C ARG A 53 24.27 -2.05 2.40
N LYS A 54 25.43 -1.42 2.62
CA LYS A 54 26.37 -1.70 3.70
C LYS A 54 26.18 -0.80 4.93
N GLY A 55 25.19 0.10 4.88
CA GLY A 55 25.00 1.17 5.84
C GLY A 55 26.01 2.32 5.69
N GLN A 56 26.63 2.46 4.51
CA GLN A 56 27.57 3.52 4.19
C GLN A 56 26.89 4.59 3.33
N GLY A 57 27.33 5.85 3.42
CA GLY A 57 26.78 6.92 2.62
C GLY A 57 27.25 8.28 3.13
N ALA A 58 26.99 9.33 2.35
CA ALA A 58 27.20 10.69 2.80
C ALA A 58 26.33 10.95 4.05
N PRO A 59 26.90 11.46 5.16
CA PRO A 59 26.14 11.76 6.36
C PRO A 59 24.94 12.66 6.06
N PHE A 60 23.79 12.30 6.62
CA PHE A 60 22.57 13.09 6.54
C PHE A 60 21.90 13.05 7.90
N ALA A 61 21.97 14.16 8.63
CA ALA A 61 21.32 14.31 9.93
C ALA A 61 19.80 14.40 9.72
N ALA A 62 19.14 13.25 9.79
CA ALA A 62 17.69 13.14 9.67
C ALA A 62 17.05 13.44 11.04
N ASP A 63 15.90 14.09 11.05
CA ASP A 63 15.04 14.10 12.23
C ASP A 63 14.21 12.82 12.26
N LEU A 64 13.61 12.49 11.12
CA LEU A 64 12.78 11.30 10.93
C LEU A 64 13.43 10.34 9.94
N TRP A 65 13.61 9.09 10.34
CA TRP A 65 13.93 8.01 9.41
C TRP A 65 12.68 7.18 9.12
N LEU A 66 12.36 6.99 7.83
CA LEU A 66 11.23 6.17 7.39
C LEU A 66 11.71 4.95 6.59
N HIS A 67 11.36 3.77 7.07
CA HIS A 67 11.68 2.49 6.46
C HIS A 67 10.48 1.92 5.72
N ALA A 68 10.52 1.98 4.38
CA ALA A 68 9.50 1.46 3.47
C ALA A 68 10.18 0.71 2.33
N VAL A 69 10.19 -0.61 2.41
CA VAL A 69 11.01 -1.52 1.58
C VAL A 69 10.53 -1.57 0.13
N SER A 70 9.22 -1.46 -0.08
CA SER A 70 8.55 -1.68 -1.36
C SER A 70 7.77 -0.46 -1.86
N LEU A 71 7.33 -0.51 -3.12
CA LEU A 71 6.49 0.53 -3.73
C LEU A 71 5.14 0.68 -3.01
N GLY A 72 4.55 -0.44 -2.55
CA GLY A 72 3.29 -0.40 -1.80
C GLY A 72 3.43 0.31 -0.47
N GLU A 73 4.52 0.06 0.25
CA GLU A 73 4.76 0.66 1.56
C GLU A 73 5.10 2.13 1.47
N ILE A 74 5.84 2.56 0.44
CA ILE A 74 6.07 4.00 0.27
C ILE A 74 4.77 4.73 -0.05
N ASN A 75 3.85 4.13 -0.81
CA ASN A 75 2.53 4.71 -1.02
C ASN A 75 1.77 4.84 0.32
N SER A 76 1.79 3.80 1.17
CA SER A 76 1.23 3.85 2.53
C SER A 76 1.89 4.92 3.40
N ALA A 77 3.18 5.19 3.21
CA ALA A 77 3.97 6.10 4.04
C ALA A 77 4.01 7.54 3.54
N GLU A 78 3.66 7.80 2.28
CA GLU A 78 3.73 9.13 1.65
C GLU A 78 3.07 10.24 2.49
N PRO A 79 1.87 10.04 3.08
CA PRO A 79 1.27 11.08 3.92
C PRO A 79 2.10 11.42 5.17
N LEU A 80 2.81 10.44 5.77
CA LEU A 80 3.68 10.66 6.92
C LEU A 80 4.94 11.44 6.55
N VAL A 81 5.51 11.17 5.36
CA VAL A 81 6.63 11.96 4.82
C VAL A 81 6.21 13.41 4.61
N ARG A 82 5.03 13.64 4.01
CA ARG A 82 4.49 14.99 3.79
C ARG A 82 4.28 15.76 5.09
N LEU A 83 3.68 15.14 6.11
CA LEU A 83 3.48 15.78 7.42
C LEU A 83 4.80 16.19 8.07
N ALA A 84 5.81 15.32 8.05
CA ALA A 84 7.12 15.63 8.61
C ALA A 84 7.82 16.78 7.86
N LEU A 85 7.80 16.76 6.52
CA LEU A 85 8.39 17.83 5.71
C LEU A 85 7.66 19.17 5.90
N GLN A 86 6.33 19.17 6.00
CA GLN A 86 5.52 20.36 6.24
C GLN A 86 5.82 21.02 7.60
N ASP A 87 6.14 20.23 8.61
CA ASP A 87 6.62 20.70 9.92
C ASP A 87 8.11 21.10 9.92
N GLY A 88 8.78 21.02 8.78
CA GLY A 88 10.18 21.42 8.61
C GLY A 88 11.21 20.38 9.05
N HIS A 89 10.81 19.13 9.30
CA HIS A 89 11.73 18.06 9.65
C HIS A 89 12.47 17.51 8.44
N ARG A 90 13.74 17.16 8.63
CA ARG A 90 14.54 16.46 7.62
C ARG A 90 14.20 14.97 7.64
N VAL A 91 13.87 14.42 6.48
CA VAL A 91 13.42 13.03 6.34
C VAL A 91 14.44 12.20 5.58
N MET A 92 14.78 11.02 6.09
CA MET A 92 15.50 10.02 5.33
C MET A 92 14.58 8.83 5.07
N THR A 93 14.51 8.36 3.83
CA THR A 93 13.76 7.14 3.49
C THR A 93 14.70 6.02 3.09
N THR A 94 14.39 4.78 3.50
CA THR A 94 15.15 3.60 3.08
C THR A 94 14.28 2.57 2.37
N HIS A 95 14.78 2.04 1.25
CA HIS A 95 14.05 1.14 0.35
C HIS A 95 14.86 -0.11 -0.04
N ALA A 96 14.20 -1.23 -0.36
CA ALA A 96 14.89 -2.35 -1.02
C ALA A 96 14.93 -2.18 -2.54
N THR A 97 13.82 -1.73 -3.12
CA THR A 97 13.59 -1.77 -4.57
C THR A 97 13.89 -0.43 -5.24
N PRO A 98 14.45 -0.43 -6.47
CA PRO A 98 14.60 0.77 -7.27
C PRO A 98 13.29 1.50 -7.54
N ALA A 99 12.19 0.77 -7.76
CA ALA A 99 10.88 1.36 -7.99
C ALA A 99 10.40 2.23 -6.81
N ALA A 100 10.60 1.77 -5.56
CA ALA A 100 10.27 2.55 -4.37
C ALA A 100 11.15 3.81 -4.25
N ARG A 101 12.46 3.68 -4.52
CA ARG A 101 13.39 4.83 -4.51
C ARG A 101 13.01 5.87 -5.56
N ARG A 102 12.80 5.47 -6.81
CA ARG A 102 12.37 6.36 -7.91
C ARG A 102 11.05 7.06 -7.59
N LYS A 103 10.10 6.36 -6.97
CA LYS A 103 8.83 6.97 -6.52
C LYS A 103 9.08 8.11 -5.53
N VAL A 104 10.00 7.96 -4.56
CA VAL A 104 10.34 9.04 -3.64
C VAL A 104 11.05 10.19 -4.36
N GLU A 105 12.06 9.88 -5.18
CA GLU A 105 12.82 10.89 -5.93
C GLU A 105 11.91 11.71 -6.85
N GLN A 106 10.87 11.10 -7.43
CA GLN A 106 9.88 11.80 -8.26
C GLN A 106 8.84 12.57 -7.45
N ALA A 107 8.31 11.97 -6.37
CA ALA A 107 7.22 12.56 -5.58
C ALA A 107 7.67 13.71 -4.67
N PHE A 108 8.97 13.79 -4.38
CA PHE A 108 9.60 14.75 -3.48
C PHE A 108 10.88 15.37 -4.10
N ALA A 109 10.86 15.61 -5.41
CA ALA A 109 12.03 16.07 -6.16
C ALA A 109 12.61 17.39 -5.59
N ASP A 110 11.72 18.32 -5.23
CA ASP A 110 12.11 19.63 -4.68
C ASP A 110 12.75 19.48 -3.29
N GLU A 111 12.20 18.64 -2.42
CA GLU A 111 12.74 18.41 -1.08
C GLU A 111 14.05 17.62 -1.11
N VAL A 112 14.24 16.74 -2.09
CA VAL A 112 15.52 16.08 -2.36
C VAL A 112 16.56 17.09 -2.83
N ALA A 113 16.22 17.95 -3.79
CA ALA A 113 17.11 18.99 -4.29
C ALA A 113 17.48 20.01 -3.19
N ALA A 114 16.54 20.34 -2.30
CA ALA A 114 16.74 21.21 -1.16
C ALA A 114 17.50 20.55 0.02
N GLY A 115 17.82 19.25 -0.06
CA GLY A 115 18.50 18.53 1.02
C GLY A 115 17.65 18.33 2.28
N GLN A 116 16.34 18.44 2.17
CA GLN A 116 15.36 18.17 3.23
C GLN A 116 14.96 16.69 3.25
N LEU A 117 15.02 16.00 2.11
CA LEU A 117 14.75 14.57 1.99
C LEU A 117 15.94 13.81 1.38
N ALA A 118 16.29 12.66 1.95
CA ALA A 118 17.31 11.77 1.38
C ALA A 118 16.77 10.35 1.17
N PRO A 119 16.54 9.91 -0.09
CA PRO A 119 16.21 8.53 -0.38
C PRO A 119 17.48 7.69 -0.43
N ARG A 120 17.44 6.54 0.21
CA ARG A 120 18.57 5.59 0.31
C ARG A 120 18.08 4.16 0.14
N TYR A 121 19.00 3.28 -0.20
CA TYR A 121 18.77 1.85 -0.07
C TYR A 121 18.98 1.40 1.37
N LEU A 122 18.13 0.48 1.82
CA LEU A 122 18.26 -0.11 3.14
C LEU A 122 19.54 -0.95 3.26
N PRO A 123 20.20 -0.94 4.43
CA PRO A 123 21.28 -1.87 4.75
C PRO A 123 20.78 -3.33 4.79
N ILE A 124 21.59 -4.27 4.33
CA ILE A 124 21.37 -5.71 4.58
C ILE A 124 21.35 -5.94 6.10
N ASP A 125 20.47 -6.82 6.61
CA ASP A 125 20.23 -7.01 8.05
C ASP A 125 21.40 -7.61 8.82
N ARG A 126 22.44 -6.80 9.02
CA ARG A 126 23.65 -7.17 9.71
C ARG A 126 23.93 -6.18 10.82
N PRO A 127 24.48 -6.65 11.95
CA PRO A 127 24.84 -5.78 13.07
C PRO A 127 25.78 -4.66 12.63
N ASP A 128 26.84 -4.99 11.90
CA ASP A 128 27.83 -3.99 11.45
C ASP A 128 27.28 -3.00 10.43
N TYR A 129 26.22 -3.36 9.70
CA TYR A 129 25.65 -2.53 8.64
C TYR A 129 24.70 -1.50 9.25
N TRP A 130 23.77 -1.95 10.09
CA TRP A 130 22.85 -1.04 10.77
C TRP A 130 23.52 -0.14 11.80
N ARG A 131 24.51 -0.62 12.54
CA ARG A 131 25.29 0.25 13.45
C ARG A 131 25.96 1.39 12.70
N ARG A 132 26.55 1.13 11.53
CA ARG A 132 27.13 2.18 10.66
C ARG A 132 26.06 3.15 10.17
N PHE A 133 24.90 2.63 9.76
CA PHE A 133 23.78 3.46 9.33
C PHE A 133 23.36 4.45 10.44
N PHE A 134 23.06 3.96 11.64
CA PHE A 134 22.65 4.84 12.74
C PHE A 134 23.76 5.78 13.21
N ALA A 135 25.02 5.34 13.18
CA ALA A 135 26.15 6.21 13.50
C ALA A 135 26.33 7.37 12.48
N SER A 136 26.02 7.13 11.20
CA SER A 136 26.25 8.12 10.13
C SER A 136 25.08 9.10 9.96
N HIS A 137 23.86 8.69 10.30
CA HIS A 137 22.65 9.46 10.03
C HIS A 137 21.93 9.95 11.30
N ALA A 138 22.16 9.28 12.43
CA ALA A 138 21.66 9.64 13.76
C ALA A 138 20.22 10.18 13.81
N PRO A 139 19.21 9.46 13.25
CA PRO A 139 17.83 9.92 13.28
C PRO A 139 17.30 10.05 14.71
N ARG A 140 16.42 11.03 14.97
CA ARG A 140 15.81 11.20 16.30
C ARG A 140 14.81 10.10 16.60
N ALA A 141 14.04 9.69 15.59
CA ALA A 141 13.11 8.56 15.64
C ALA A 141 13.02 7.84 14.28
N GLY A 142 12.57 6.59 14.30
CA GLY A 142 12.34 5.79 13.10
C GLY A 142 10.89 5.31 12.97
N LEU A 143 10.33 5.36 11.76
CA LEU A 143 9.07 4.74 11.40
C LEU A 143 9.34 3.53 10.51
N VAL A 144 8.88 2.36 10.92
CA VAL A 144 8.94 1.13 10.13
C VAL A 144 7.55 0.84 9.61
N VAL A 145 7.40 0.67 8.30
CA VAL A 145 6.09 0.54 7.67
C VAL A 145 5.68 -0.93 7.57
N GLU A 146 4.43 -1.23 7.91
CA GLU A 146 3.79 -2.54 7.79
C GLU A 146 4.48 -3.68 8.57
N MET A 147 5.07 -4.67 7.89
CA MET A 147 5.71 -5.84 8.51
C MET A 147 7.20 -5.98 8.19
N GLU A 148 7.81 -4.95 7.60
CA GLU A 148 9.21 -5.01 7.18
C GLU A 148 10.15 -4.56 8.30
N PHE A 149 10.00 -5.15 9.49
CA PHE A 149 10.91 -4.93 10.61
C PHE A 149 11.91 -6.09 10.72
N TRP A 150 13.19 -5.74 10.83
CA TRP A 150 14.28 -6.71 10.76
C TRP A 150 15.01 -6.77 12.12
N PRO A 151 15.43 -7.95 12.62
CA PRO A 151 15.97 -8.09 13.96
C PRO A 151 17.17 -7.17 14.27
N TRP A 152 18.17 -7.11 13.38
CA TRP A 152 19.35 -6.26 13.63
C TRP A 152 19.10 -4.79 13.37
N MET A 153 18.17 -4.45 12.48
CA MET A 153 17.66 -3.09 12.33
C MET A 153 17.12 -2.56 13.67
N ILE A 154 16.27 -3.35 14.34
CA ILE A 154 15.65 -2.94 15.61
C ILE A 154 16.70 -2.84 16.71
N GLU A 155 17.54 -3.85 16.89
CA GLU A 155 18.53 -3.82 17.96
C GLU A 155 19.59 -2.74 17.75
N ALA A 156 20.07 -2.50 16.53
CA ALA A 156 21.01 -1.43 16.26
C ALA A 156 20.40 -0.03 16.49
N ALA A 157 19.10 0.15 16.19
CA ALA A 157 18.40 1.39 16.51
C ALA A 157 18.38 1.62 18.03
N ARG A 158 18.07 0.58 18.80
CA ARG A 158 18.04 0.64 20.27
C ARG A 158 19.42 0.90 20.87
N GLU A 159 20.46 0.25 20.34
CA GLU A 159 21.86 0.53 20.71
C GLU A 159 22.24 2.00 20.45
N ALA A 160 21.72 2.60 19.38
CA ALA A 160 21.87 4.03 19.06
C ALA A 160 20.87 4.95 19.79
N GLY A 161 20.04 4.39 20.67
CA GLY A 161 18.99 5.11 21.40
C GLY A 161 17.86 5.64 20.52
N VAL A 162 17.71 5.19 19.27
CA VAL A 162 16.68 5.64 18.33
C VAL A 162 15.37 4.87 18.58
N PRO A 163 14.30 5.52 19.08
CA PRO A 163 12.99 4.88 19.24
C PRO A 163 12.40 4.56 17.86
N LEU A 164 11.93 3.31 17.70
CA LEU A 164 11.25 2.86 16.49
C LEU A 164 9.76 2.67 16.73
N ALA A 165 8.94 3.26 15.86
CA ALA A 165 7.51 3.02 15.79
C ALA A 165 7.19 2.14 14.58
N LEU A 166 6.45 1.05 14.79
CA LEU A 166 5.87 0.26 13.70
C LEU A 166 4.57 0.94 13.28
N VAL A 167 4.44 1.36 12.02
CA VAL A 167 3.29 2.12 11.52
C VAL A 167 2.55 1.36 10.44
N ASN A 168 1.26 1.65 10.30
CA ASN A 168 0.37 0.91 9.39
C ASN A 168 0.46 -0.61 9.62
N ALA A 169 0.57 -1.02 10.89
CA ALA A 169 0.99 -2.37 11.25
C ALA A 169 -0.15 -3.38 11.10
N GLN A 170 0.14 -4.52 10.45
CA GLN A 170 -0.79 -5.65 10.33
C GLN A 170 -0.01 -6.96 10.33
N ILE A 171 -0.68 -8.08 10.62
CA ILE A 171 -0.16 -9.44 10.47
C ILE A 171 -1.25 -10.23 9.75
N PRO A 172 -1.07 -10.62 8.48
CA PRO A 172 -2.07 -11.39 7.74
C PRO A 172 -2.45 -12.68 8.48
N ALA A 173 -3.72 -13.09 8.40
CA ALA A 173 -4.22 -14.31 9.02
C ALA A 173 -3.35 -15.55 8.75
N GLY A 174 -2.88 -15.73 7.51
CA GLY A 174 -2.02 -16.86 7.13
C GLY A 174 -0.62 -16.86 7.78
N SER A 175 -0.12 -15.69 8.17
CA SER A 175 1.18 -15.53 8.84
C SER A 175 1.08 -15.60 10.36
N TRP A 176 -0.10 -15.34 10.92
CA TRP A 176 -0.32 -15.27 12.37
C TRP A 176 0.10 -16.53 13.15
N PRO A 177 -0.27 -17.77 12.74
CA PRO A 177 0.11 -18.97 13.47
C PRO A 177 1.64 -19.15 13.57
N LYS A 178 2.36 -18.85 12.48
CA LYS A 178 3.82 -18.94 12.42
C LYS A 178 4.47 -17.88 13.30
N ALA A 179 3.99 -16.62 13.22
CA ALA A 179 4.49 -15.53 14.05
C ALA A 179 4.31 -15.81 15.54
N ARG A 180 3.13 -16.28 15.95
CA ARG A 180 2.83 -16.65 17.35
C ARG A 180 3.73 -17.78 17.85
N ARG A 181 3.91 -18.84 17.04
CA ARG A 181 4.81 -19.95 17.39
C ARG A 181 6.25 -19.49 17.54
N PHE A 182 6.73 -18.67 16.60
CA PHE A 182 8.08 -18.10 16.67
C PHE A 182 8.27 -17.28 17.95
N ALA A 183 7.33 -16.38 18.27
CA ALA A 183 7.36 -15.57 19.48
C ALA A 183 7.43 -16.41 20.75
N SER A 184 6.68 -17.51 20.83
CA SER A 184 6.71 -18.41 22.01
C SER A 184 8.06 -19.13 22.20
N LEU A 185 8.78 -19.39 21.11
CA LEU A 185 10.05 -20.12 21.15
C LEU A 185 11.24 -19.19 21.41
N PHE A 186 11.29 -18.06 20.70
CA PHE A 186 12.47 -17.21 20.64
C PHE A 186 12.25 -15.79 21.17
N GLY A 187 11.01 -15.41 21.52
CA GLY A 187 10.61 -14.02 21.57
C GLY A 187 10.39 -13.46 20.17
N HIS A 188 9.97 -12.20 20.06
CA HIS A 188 9.68 -11.57 18.78
C HIS A 188 10.30 -10.16 18.70
N PRO A 189 10.91 -9.77 17.56
CA PRO A 189 11.53 -8.44 17.43
C PRO A 189 10.56 -7.29 17.71
N VAL A 190 9.27 -7.45 17.40
CA VAL A 190 8.27 -6.40 17.68
C VAL A 190 8.17 -6.01 19.16
N ALA A 191 8.48 -6.93 20.09
CA ALA A 191 8.51 -6.63 21.53
C ALA A 191 9.57 -5.57 21.91
N ARG A 192 10.47 -5.27 20.97
CA ARG A 192 11.58 -4.32 21.13
C ARG A 192 11.26 -2.95 20.50
N MET A 193 10.12 -2.82 19.81
CA MET A 193 9.66 -1.54 19.26
C MET A 193 9.23 -0.61 20.39
N ALA A 194 9.39 0.70 20.18
CA ALA A 194 8.95 1.72 21.13
C ALA A 194 7.42 1.80 21.17
N VAL A 195 6.78 1.75 20.00
CA VAL A 195 5.32 1.74 19.86
C VAL A 195 4.90 1.03 18.57
N VAL A 196 3.72 0.41 18.57
CA VAL A 196 3.10 -0.18 17.38
C VAL A 196 1.77 0.52 17.12
N PHE A 197 1.63 1.12 15.95
CA PHE A 197 0.38 1.68 15.42
C PHE A 197 -0.29 0.66 14.49
N ALA A 198 -1.20 -0.12 15.05
CA ALA A 198 -1.96 -1.15 14.36
C ALA A 198 -3.13 -0.58 13.56
N LYS A 199 -3.51 -1.27 12.48
CA LYS A 199 -4.65 -0.87 11.62
C LYS A 199 -6.01 -1.05 12.28
N SER A 200 -6.18 -2.11 13.08
CA SER A 200 -7.45 -2.43 13.77
C SER A 200 -7.22 -3.09 15.12
N GLU A 201 -8.30 -3.32 15.87
CA GLU A 201 -8.26 -4.07 17.13
C GLU A 201 -7.78 -5.52 16.91
N ILE A 202 -8.15 -6.17 15.81
CA ILE A 202 -7.65 -7.51 15.48
C ILE A 202 -6.12 -7.50 15.38
N GLN A 203 -5.57 -6.52 14.67
CA GLN A 203 -4.12 -6.37 14.51
C GLN A 203 -3.45 -5.99 15.83
N ALA A 204 -4.05 -5.09 16.60
CA ALA A 204 -3.54 -4.70 17.91
C ALA A 204 -3.41 -5.91 18.85
N ARG A 205 -4.45 -6.77 18.92
CA ARG A 205 -4.39 -8.02 19.69
C ARG A 205 -3.27 -8.95 19.22
N ARG A 206 -3.09 -9.12 17.90
CA ARG A 206 -2.00 -9.93 17.34
C ARG A 206 -0.63 -9.39 17.78
N PHE A 207 -0.39 -8.08 17.70
CA PHE A 207 0.89 -7.49 18.13
C PHE A 207 1.14 -7.56 19.64
N ARG A 208 0.11 -7.32 20.47
CA ARG A 208 0.21 -7.50 21.93
C ARG A 208 0.60 -8.94 22.26
N ALA A 209 0.01 -9.92 21.58
CA ALA A 209 0.33 -11.33 21.75
C ALA A 209 1.73 -11.73 21.25
N LEU A 210 2.39 -10.89 20.45
CA LEU A 210 3.82 -11.03 20.11
C LEU A 210 4.75 -10.32 21.11
N GLY A 211 4.21 -9.68 22.15
CA GLY A 211 4.96 -9.03 23.21
C GLY A 211 5.20 -7.53 23.02
N ALA A 212 4.55 -6.86 22.06
CA ALA A 212 4.60 -5.40 21.99
C ALA A 212 3.91 -4.78 23.22
N SER A 213 4.60 -3.86 23.88
CA SER A 213 4.16 -3.24 25.14
C SER A 213 3.24 -2.03 24.94
N ASP A 214 3.56 -1.13 23.99
CA ASP A 214 2.70 -0.02 23.59
C ASP A 214 2.12 -0.30 22.20
N VAL A 215 0.82 -0.63 22.17
CA VAL A 215 0.08 -0.89 20.92
C VAL A 215 -1.16 0.01 20.87
N ARG A 216 -1.15 0.90 19.88
CA ARG A 216 -2.21 1.88 19.61
C ARG A 216 -2.89 1.56 18.29
N ILE A 217 -4.17 1.84 18.19
CA ILE A 217 -4.90 1.69 16.93
C ILE A 217 -4.88 3.04 16.23
N ALA A 218 -4.30 3.07 15.03
CA ALA A 218 -4.22 4.27 14.22
C ALA A 218 -5.14 4.23 13.01
N GLY A 219 -5.50 3.04 12.50
CA GLY A 219 -6.14 2.89 11.20
C GLY A 219 -5.13 2.67 10.07
N GLU A 220 -5.57 2.89 8.83
CA GLU A 220 -4.79 2.64 7.63
C GLU A 220 -4.45 3.96 6.92
N THR A 221 -3.16 4.22 6.76
CA THR A 221 -2.65 5.49 6.22
C THR A 221 -2.99 5.68 4.74
N ARG A 222 -3.27 4.60 4.00
CA ARG A 222 -3.71 4.71 2.60
C ARG A 222 -5.06 5.42 2.42
N PHE A 223 -5.90 5.51 3.47
CA PHE A 223 -7.12 6.33 3.42
C PHE A 223 -6.85 7.84 3.47
N ASP A 224 -5.63 8.25 3.86
CA ASP A 224 -5.20 9.65 3.92
C ASP A 224 -4.45 10.10 2.66
N ILE A 225 -4.25 9.20 1.70
CA ILE A 225 -3.72 9.56 0.38
C ILE A 225 -4.77 10.42 -0.31
N VAL A 226 -4.37 11.63 -0.70
CA VAL A 226 -5.24 12.57 -1.42
C VAL A 226 -5.30 12.13 -2.88
N PRO A 227 -6.47 11.68 -3.39
CA PRO A 227 -6.58 11.31 -4.79
C PRO A 227 -6.49 12.56 -5.69
N SER A 228 -6.07 12.37 -6.94
CA SER A 228 -5.91 13.48 -7.87
C SER A 228 -7.22 14.22 -8.12
N ARG A 229 -7.27 15.51 -7.74
CA ARG A 229 -8.46 16.36 -7.92
C ARG A 229 -8.84 16.52 -9.39
N THR A 230 -7.84 16.64 -10.27
CA THR A 230 -8.08 16.78 -11.71
C THR A 230 -8.70 15.50 -12.29
N GLN A 231 -8.19 14.32 -11.90
CA GLN A 231 -8.78 13.05 -12.32
C GLN A 231 -10.18 12.83 -11.75
N ILE A 232 -10.43 13.24 -10.49
CA ILE A 232 -11.78 13.18 -9.92
C ILE A 232 -12.76 14.04 -10.74
N GLN A 233 -12.36 15.26 -11.08
CA GLN A 233 -13.19 16.19 -11.87
C GLN A 233 -13.46 15.62 -13.27
N ALA A 234 -12.42 15.13 -13.96
CA ALA A 234 -12.55 14.50 -15.26
C ALA A 234 -13.46 13.27 -15.22
N GLY A 235 -13.33 12.41 -14.21
CA GLY A 235 -14.16 11.21 -14.08
C GLY A 235 -15.63 11.55 -13.83
N LYS A 236 -15.91 12.54 -12.98
CA LYS A 236 -17.28 13.05 -12.78
C LYS A 236 -17.87 13.67 -14.05
N ALA A 237 -17.07 14.43 -14.81
CA ALA A 237 -17.50 15.02 -16.07
C ALA A 237 -17.83 13.93 -17.10
N PHE A 238 -16.99 12.90 -17.20
CA PHE A 238 -17.25 11.75 -18.07
C PHE A 238 -18.52 10.98 -17.65
N ALA A 239 -18.71 10.70 -16.37
CA ALA A 239 -19.94 10.08 -15.89
C ALA A 239 -21.19 10.91 -16.25
N ALA A 240 -21.11 12.23 -16.14
CA ALA A 240 -22.20 13.13 -16.53
C ALA A 240 -22.48 13.10 -18.05
N SER A 241 -21.47 12.90 -18.90
CA SER A 241 -21.67 12.81 -20.36
C SER A 241 -22.38 11.54 -20.80
N LEU A 242 -22.51 10.53 -19.91
CA LEU A 242 -23.21 9.27 -20.18
C LEU A 242 -24.75 9.38 -20.03
N GLN A 243 -25.30 10.60 -19.93
CA GLN A 243 -26.74 10.89 -19.98
C GLN A 243 -27.58 10.09 -18.96
N GLY A 244 -27.04 9.88 -17.75
CA GLY A 244 -27.74 9.20 -16.66
C GLY A 244 -27.56 7.68 -16.63
N LYS A 245 -26.85 7.08 -17.59
CA LYS A 245 -26.45 5.67 -17.50
C LYS A 245 -25.62 5.43 -16.25
N LYS A 246 -25.94 4.36 -15.52
CA LYS A 246 -25.18 3.93 -14.35
C LYS A 246 -23.85 3.32 -14.80
N VAL A 247 -22.80 3.53 -14.00
CA VAL A 247 -21.44 3.12 -14.37
C VAL A 247 -20.91 2.06 -13.41
N ALA A 248 -20.43 0.94 -13.93
CA ALA A 248 -19.68 -0.05 -13.15
C ALA A 248 -18.23 -0.09 -13.63
N ALA A 249 -17.27 0.02 -12.71
CA ALA A 249 -15.86 -0.20 -13.03
C ALA A 249 -15.40 -1.59 -12.59
N ILE A 250 -14.73 -2.32 -13.48
CA ILE A 250 -14.02 -3.55 -13.16
C ILE A 250 -12.54 -3.19 -13.13
N ALA A 251 -12.04 -2.91 -11.93
CA ALA A 251 -10.72 -2.37 -11.70
C ALA A 251 -9.71 -3.49 -11.40
N SER A 252 -8.50 -3.35 -11.96
CA SER A 252 -7.40 -4.29 -11.72
C SER A 252 -7.72 -5.72 -12.16
N VAL A 253 -8.33 -5.89 -13.34
CA VAL A 253 -8.62 -7.22 -13.90
C VAL A 253 -7.31 -7.99 -14.12
N VAL A 254 -7.23 -9.21 -13.59
CA VAL A 254 -6.08 -10.10 -13.76
C VAL A 254 -6.37 -11.17 -14.80
N GLU A 255 -5.29 -11.71 -15.36
CA GLU A 255 -5.35 -12.86 -16.25
C GLU A 255 -6.06 -14.05 -15.57
N GLY A 256 -7.02 -14.64 -16.29
CA GLY A 256 -7.84 -15.76 -15.84
C GLY A 256 -9.18 -15.33 -15.21
N GLU A 257 -9.38 -14.05 -14.91
CA GLU A 257 -10.67 -13.53 -14.44
C GLU A 257 -11.48 -12.84 -15.55
N GLU A 258 -10.91 -12.63 -16.74
CA GLU A 258 -11.63 -11.94 -17.81
C GLU A 258 -12.93 -12.68 -18.19
N GLU A 259 -12.90 -14.01 -18.26
CA GLU A 259 -14.09 -14.83 -18.55
C GLU A 259 -15.17 -14.73 -17.45
N VAL A 260 -14.75 -14.62 -16.19
CA VAL A 260 -15.65 -14.47 -15.03
C VAL A 260 -16.45 -13.18 -15.21
N TYR A 261 -15.77 -12.07 -15.47
CA TYR A 261 -16.42 -10.78 -15.61
C TYR A 261 -17.27 -10.67 -16.87
N VAL A 262 -16.83 -11.22 -18.01
CA VAL A 262 -17.61 -11.22 -19.27
C VAL A 262 -18.96 -11.92 -19.10
N ARG A 263 -19.00 -13.05 -18.38
CA ARG A 263 -20.28 -13.75 -18.10
C ARG A 263 -21.24 -12.88 -17.27
N ALA A 264 -20.71 -12.12 -16.32
CA ALA A 264 -21.51 -11.16 -15.55
C ALA A 264 -22.01 -10.00 -16.44
N LEU A 265 -21.14 -9.47 -17.32
CA LEU A 265 -21.48 -8.39 -18.24
C LEU A 265 -22.58 -8.78 -19.24
N ALA A 266 -22.55 -10.00 -19.77
CA ALA A 266 -23.58 -10.48 -20.70
C ALA A 266 -25.00 -10.41 -20.08
N LYS A 267 -25.11 -10.73 -18.79
CA LYS A 267 -26.37 -10.58 -18.04
C LYS A 267 -26.75 -9.10 -17.85
N LEU A 268 -25.80 -8.25 -17.47
CA LEU A 268 -26.03 -6.82 -17.21
C LEU A 268 -26.41 -6.03 -18.46
N PHE A 269 -25.86 -6.36 -19.63
CA PHE A 269 -26.21 -5.70 -20.89
C PHE A 269 -27.53 -6.17 -21.49
N SER A 270 -28.08 -7.29 -21.00
CA SER A 270 -29.41 -7.77 -21.39
C SER A 270 -30.54 -7.09 -20.59
N ASP A 271 -30.20 -6.25 -19.60
CA ASP A 271 -31.17 -5.54 -18.78
C ASP A 271 -31.83 -4.37 -19.55
N PRO A 272 -33.08 -3.98 -19.20
CA PRO A 272 -33.76 -2.84 -19.83
C PRO A 272 -33.03 -1.49 -19.68
N GLU A 273 -32.26 -1.33 -18.61
CA GLU A 273 -31.42 -0.16 -18.34
C GLU A 273 -29.95 -0.58 -18.28
N PRO A 274 -29.28 -0.81 -19.42
CA PRO A 274 -27.93 -1.35 -19.44
C PRO A 274 -26.94 -0.34 -18.86
N LEU A 275 -26.01 -0.87 -18.05
CA LEU A 275 -24.91 -0.11 -17.45
C LEU A 275 -23.88 0.31 -18.52
N PHE A 276 -23.11 1.34 -18.21
CA PHE A 276 -21.82 1.59 -18.86
C PHE A 276 -20.70 0.94 -18.07
N VAL A 277 -19.76 0.28 -18.73
CA VAL A 277 -18.69 -0.47 -18.07
C VAL A 277 -17.34 0.20 -18.32
N ILE A 278 -16.55 0.37 -17.26
CA ILE A 278 -15.14 0.72 -17.36
C ILE A 278 -14.32 -0.51 -17.01
N TRP A 279 -13.52 -1.00 -17.95
CA TRP A 279 -12.67 -2.18 -17.78
C TRP A 279 -11.21 -1.78 -17.67
N VAL A 280 -10.58 -2.05 -16.52
CA VAL A 280 -9.19 -1.63 -16.28
C VAL A 280 -8.32 -2.87 -15.99
N PRO A 281 -7.49 -3.31 -16.96
CA PRO A 281 -6.55 -4.40 -16.73
C PRO A 281 -5.50 -4.04 -15.68
N ARG A 282 -5.03 -5.02 -14.92
CA ARG A 282 -4.08 -4.82 -13.81
C ARG A 282 -2.70 -4.39 -14.26
N ALA A 283 -2.25 -4.87 -15.42
CA ALA A 283 -0.87 -4.81 -15.85
C ALA A 283 -0.74 -4.25 -17.28
N PRO A 284 0.23 -3.36 -17.57
CA PRO A 284 0.41 -2.76 -18.90
C PRO A 284 0.49 -3.76 -20.04
N GLU A 285 1.17 -4.89 -19.80
CA GLU A 285 1.33 -5.97 -20.77
C GLU A 285 -0.01 -6.65 -21.14
N ARG A 286 -1.08 -6.39 -20.39
CA ARG A 286 -2.43 -6.91 -20.65
C ARG A 286 -3.35 -5.93 -21.36
N PHE A 287 -2.95 -4.66 -21.53
CA PHE A 287 -3.85 -3.62 -22.09
C PHE A 287 -4.39 -3.99 -23.46
N GLN A 288 -3.50 -4.35 -24.39
CA GLN A 288 -3.90 -4.78 -25.73
C GLN A 288 -4.70 -6.09 -25.70
N ALA A 289 -4.17 -7.11 -25.01
CA ALA A 289 -4.79 -8.43 -24.95
C ALA A 289 -6.21 -8.41 -24.33
N SER A 290 -6.46 -7.56 -23.32
CA SER A 290 -7.79 -7.40 -22.74
C SER A 290 -8.78 -6.75 -23.70
N GLY A 291 -8.34 -5.77 -24.50
CA GLY A 291 -9.18 -5.16 -25.53
C GLY A 291 -9.55 -6.18 -26.63
N GLU A 292 -8.54 -6.90 -27.14
CA GLU A 292 -8.73 -7.95 -28.15
C GLU A 292 -9.65 -9.08 -27.64
N PHE A 293 -9.48 -9.49 -26.38
CA PHE A 293 -10.35 -10.48 -25.74
C PHE A 293 -11.81 -10.01 -25.72
N LEU A 294 -12.09 -8.80 -25.24
CA LEU A 294 -13.46 -8.25 -25.19
C LEU A 294 -14.10 -8.19 -26.58
N GLN A 295 -13.33 -7.80 -27.60
CA GLN A 295 -13.81 -7.78 -28.99
C GLN A 295 -14.09 -9.20 -29.51
N SER A 296 -13.20 -10.16 -29.22
CA SER A 296 -13.36 -11.56 -29.64
C SER A 296 -14.61 -12.25 -29.08
N VAL A 297 -15.10 -11.80 -27.91
CA VAL A 297 -16.35 -12.29 -27.30
C VAL A 297 -17.56 -11.46 -27.71
N GLY A 298 -17.40 -10.52 -28.65
CA GLY A 298 -18.48 -9.78 -29.30
C GLY A 298 -18.83 -8.43 -28.69
N PHE A 299 -18.02 -7.87 -27.78
CA PHE A 299 -18.27 -6.53 -27.25
C PHE A 299 -17.66 -5.43 -28.12
N GLU A 300 -18.44 -4.38 -28.36
CA GLU A 300 -17.90 -3.10 -28.81
C GLU A 300 -17.17 -2.41 -27.65
N ILE A 301 -16.00 -1.82 -27.94
CA ILE A 301 -15.16 -1.16 -26.94
C ILE A 301 -14.68 0.20 -27.43
N ALA A 302 -14.50 1.13 -26.50
CA ALA A 302 -13.71 2.34 -26.67
C ALA A 302 -12.40 2.19 -25.88
N LEU A 303 -11.29 2.68 -26.43
CA LEU A 303 -10.00 2.70 -25.75
C LEU A 303 -9.76 4.09 -25.13
N ARG A 304 -9.32 4.14 -23.87
CA ARG A 304 -8.99 5.41 -23.21
C ARG A 304 -7.92 6.19 -23.98
N SER A 305 -6.91 5.53 -24.52
CA SER A 305 -5.79 6.18 -25.24
C SER A 305 -6.25 6.93 -26.50
N GLN A 306 -7.35 6.48 -27.11
CA GLN A 306 -7.94 7.08 -28.31
C GLN A 306 -8.96 8.16 -27.96
N LEU A 307 -9.76 7.91 -26.91
CA LEU A 307 -10.89 8.77 -26.55
C LEU A 307 -10.47 10.03 -25.77
N PHE A 308 -9.35 9.98 -25.04
CA PHE A 308 -8.91 11.05 -24.16
C PHE A 308 -7.47 11.51 -24.44
N ASP A 309 -7.18 12.80 -24.22
CA ASP A 309 -5.80 13.28 -24.11
C ASP A 309 -5.11 12.88 -22.78
N ASN A 310 -3.83 13.22 -22.62
CA ASN A 310 -3.09 12.98 -21.37
C ASN A 310 -3.65 13.76 -20.16
N GLY A 311 -4.43 14.81 -20.41
CA GLY A 311 -5.14 15.59 -19.39
C GLY A 311 -6.54 15.06 -19.06
N LEU A 312 -6.94 13.92 -19.64
CA LEU A 312 -8.28 13.32 -19.53
C LEU A 312 -9.41 14.20 -20.10
N ASN A 313 -9.10 15.04 -21.08
CA ASN A 313 -10.09 15.74 -21.88
C ASN A 313 -10.52 14.87 -23.06
N LEU A 314 -11.83 14.88 -23.34
CA LEU A 314 -12.41 14.10 -24.43
C LEU A 314 -11.94 14.64 -25.80
N ARG A 315 -11.41 13.77 -26.66
CA ARG A 315 -10.92 14.11 -28.01
C ARG A 315 -11.92 13.78 -29.11
N SER A 316 -12.75 12.78 -28.88
CA SER A 316 -13.72 12.26 -29.84
C SER A 316 -15.00 11.85 -29.12
N GLU A 317 -16.08 11.69 -29.86
CA GLU A 317 -17.31 11.16 -29.29
C GLU A 317 -17.12 9.68 -28.90
N LEU A 318 -17.73 9.28 -27.79
CA LEU A 318 -17.68 7.90 -27.27
C LEU A 318 -18.35 6.89 -28.22
N GLY A 319 -19.28 7.35 -29.06
CA GLY A 319 -20.13 6.49 -29.89
C GLY A 319 -21.09 5.64 -29.04
N ASN A 320 -21.43 4.46 -29.54
CA ASN A 320 -22.34 3.52 -28.87
C ASN A 320 -21.65 2.43 -28.05
N ALA A 321 -20.31 2.46 -27.95
CA ALA A 321 -19.55 1.44 -27.23
C ALA A 321 -19.99 1.36 -25.76
N PRO A 322 -20.44 0.20 -25.25
CA PRO A 322 -20.88 0.05 -23.85
C PRO A 322 -19.72 -0.10 -22.86
N ILE A 323 -18.48 -0.28 -23.35
CA ILE A 323 -17.28 -0.52 -22.54
C ILE A 323 -16.19 0.49 -22.88
N LEU A 324 -15.62 1.14 -21.86
CA LEU A 324 -14.34 1.87 -21.93
C LEU A 324 -13.22 1.01 -21.35
N VAL A 325 -12.20 0.69 -22.14
CA VAL A 325 -11.01 -0.02 -21.69
C VAL A 325 -9.92 0.98 -21.28
N GLY A 326 -9.43 0.85 -20.06
CA GLY A 326 -8.27 1.59 -19.56
C GLY A 326 -6.97 0.97 -20.03
N ASP A 327 -6.44 1.46 -21.15
CA ASP A 327 -5.22 0.96 -21.81
C ASP A 327 -4.00 1.86 -21.58
N SER A 328 -3.97 2.54 -20.44
CA SER A 328 -2.93 3.50 -20.06
C SER A 328 -2.73 3.54 -18.53
N LEU A 329 -1.59 4.08 -18.07
CA LEU A 329 -1.18 4.07 -16.66
C LEU A 329 -1.47 5.39 -15.95
N GLY A 330 -1.70 5.29 -14.63
CA GLY A 330 -1.72 6.45 -13.73
C GLY A 330 -3.10 7.10 -13.55
N GLU A 331 -4.17 6.47 -14.03
CA GLU A 331 -5.49 7.10 -14.18
C GLU A 331 -6.60 6.38 -13.41
N MET A 332 -6.22 5.53 -12.45
CA MET A 332 -7.17 4.77 -11.65
C MET A 332 -8.18 5.68 -10.95
N THR A 333 -7.74 6.84 -10.42
CA THR A 333 -8.66 7.80 -9.78
C THR A 333 -9.74 8.30 -10.74
N PHE A 334 -9.41 8.50 -12.03
CA PHE A 334 -10.39 8.87 -13.05
C PHE A 334 -11.44 7.78 -13.24
N TYR A 335 -11.01 6.54 -13.49
CA TYR A 335 -11.94 5.41 -13.69
C TYR A 335 -12.86 5.19 -12.48
N LEU A 336 -12.30 5.22 -11.28
CA LEU A 336 -13.05 5.04 -10.04
C LEU A 336 -13.99 6.22 -9.77
N ALA A 337 -13.59 7.45 -10.07
CA ALA A 337 -14.43 8.63 -9.90
C ALA A 337 -15.65 8.60 -10.82
N SER A 338 -15.51 8.04 -12.03
CA SER A 338 -16.60 7.84 -13.00
C SER A 338 -17.63 6.78 -12.57
N ALA A 339 -17.24 5.81 -11.74
CA ALA A 339 -18.06 4.65 -11.42
C ALA A 339 -19.11 4.91 -10.32
N ASP A 340 -20.26 4.24 -10.39
CA ASP A 340 -21.23 4.14 -9.30
C ASP A 340 -20.96 2.98 -8.35
N ALA A 341 -20.40 1.88 -8.86
CA ALA A 341 -19.90 0.74 -8.11
C ALA A 341 -18.62 0.18 -8.75
N VAL A 342 -17.77 -0.45 -7.94
CA VAL A 342 -16.45 -0.92 -8.38
C VAL A 342 -16.25 -2.38 -8.02
N ILE A 343 -16.06 -3.23 -9.02
CA ILE A 343 -15.53 -4.58 -8.84
C ILE A 343 -14.00 -4.51 -8.82
N VAL A 344 -13.36 -5.10 -7.81
CA VAL A 344 -11.90 -5.16 -7.72
C VAL A 344 -11.42 -6.59 -8.00
N GLY A 345 -10.55 -6.71 -9.01
CA GLY A 345 -9.99 -7.97 -9.47
C GLY A 345 -9.05 -8.67 -8.48
N GLY A 346 -8.72 -9.92 -8.80
CA GLY A 346 -7.96 -10.86 -7.99
C GLY A 346 -8.78 -11.63 -6.96
N GLY A 347 -10.04 -11.25 -6.75
CA GLY A 347 -10.92 -11.81 -5.72
C GLY A 347 -11.42 -13.23 -6.03
N PHE A 348 -11.53 -13.62 -7.29
CA PHE A 348 -11.88 -14.99 -7.70
C PHE A 348 -10.63 -15.84 -8.01
N GLY A 349 -9.47 -15.19 -8.13
CA GLY A 349 -8.18 -15.85 -8.24
C GLY A 349 -7.60 -16.33 -6.89
N SER A 350 -6.53 -17.14 -6.98
CA SER A 350 -5.81 -17.69 -5.82
C SER A 350 -4.85 -16.70 -5.14
N ARG A 351 -4.55 -15.57 -5.81
CA ARG A 351 -3.57 -14.58 -5.33
C ARG A 351 -4.17 -13.53 -4.38
N GLY A 352 -5.50 -13.49 -4.28
CA GLY A 352 -6.23 -12.54 -3.46
C GLY A 352 -6.55 -11.23 -4.18
N ALA A 353 -7.61 -10.59 -3.70
CA ALA A 353 -8.11 -9.33 -4.22
C ALA A 353 -7.07 -8.21 -4.15
N HIS A 354 -7.15 -7.31 -5.13
CA HIS A 354 -6.32 -6.12 -5.21
C HIS A 354 -6.82 -4.99 -4.31
N ASN A 355 -6.18 -3.83 -4.39
CA ASN A 355 -6.41 -2.71 -3.49
C ASN A 355 -7.85 -2.18 -3.57
N ILE A 356 -8.61 -2.36 -2.50
CA ILE A 356 -9.97 -1.81 -2.35
C ILE A 356 -10.00 -0.42 -1.69
N ILE A 357 -8.88 0.08 -1.18
CA ILE A 357 -8.88 1.36 -0.43
C ILE A 357 -9.10 2.56 -1.35
N GLU A 358 -8.56 2.56 -2.56
CA GLU A 358 -8.77 3.65 -3.53
C GLU A 358 -10.26 3.90 -3.85
N PRO A 359 -11.06 2.88 -4.24
CA PRO A 359 -12.49 3.09 -4.46
C PRO A 359 -13.23 3.45 -3.17
N LEU A 360 -12.89 2.82 -2.03
CA LEU A 360 -13.49 3.16 -0.74
C LEU A 360 -13.22 4.61 -0.34
N ALA A 361 -12.01 5.12 -0.54
CA ALA A 361 -11.61 6.50 -0.25
C ALA A 361 -12.38 7.53 -1.11
N LEU A 362 -12.81 7.12 -2.31
CA LEU A 362 -13.69 7.89 -3.20
C LEU A 362 -15.18 7.69 -2.89
N GLY A 363 -15.52 6.91 -1.86
CA GLY A 363 -16.90 6.66 -1.43
C GLY A 363 -17.67 5.77 -2.42
N LYS A 364 -16.95 4.89 -3.12
CA LYS A 364 -17.54 3.94 -4.07
C LYS A 364 -17.82 2.63 -3.33
N PRO A 365 -19.04 2.06 -3.44
CA PRO A 365 -19.29 0.71 -2.97
C PRO A 365 -18.44 -0.27 -3.80
N VAL A 366 -17.84 -1.23 -3.11
CA VAL A 366 -16.87 -2.17 -3.67
C VAL A 366 -17.46 -3.57 -3.69
N ILE A 367 -17.11 -4.33 -4.72
CA ILE A 367 -17.45 -5.74 -4.88
C ILE A 367 -16.16 -6.51 -5.15
N THR A 368 -16.01 -7.69 -4.58
CA THR A 368 -14.89 -8.58 -4.89
C THR A 368 -15.28 -10.04 -4.68
N GLY A 369 -14.44 -10.97 -5.15
CA GLY A 369 -14.62 -12.40 -4.91
C GLY A 369 -14.14 -12.83 -3.51
N PRO A 370 -14.22 -14.12 -3.17
CA PRO A 370 -14.02 -14.60 -1.80
C PRO A 370 -12.57 -14.49 -1.29
N SER A 371 -11.59 -14.32 -2.17
CA SER A 371 -10.17 -14.29 -1.81
C SER A 371 -9.73 -12.94 -1.22
N VAL A 372 -10.19 -12.60 -0.01
CA VAL A 372 -9.91 -11.30 0.65
C VAL A 372 -8.63 -11.27 1.52
N GLY A 373 -7.83 -12.34 1.55
CA GLY A 373 -6.71 -12.47 2.48
C GLY A 373 -5.63 -11.38 2.37
N THR A 374 -5.40 -10.82 1.18
CA THR A 374 -4.48 -9.70 0.91
C THR A 374 -5.01 -8.34 1.38
N ILE A 375 -6.32 -8.27 1.64
CA ILE A 375 -7.07 -7.06 2.02
C ILE A 375 -7.88 -7.29 3.30
N GLU A 376 -7.47 -8.23 4.17
CA GLU A 376 -8.22 -8.66 5.37
C GLU A 376 -8.73 -7.45 6.19
N PHE A 377 -7.85 -6.49 6.48
CA PHE A 377 -8.23 -5.29 7.23
C PHE A 377 -9.29 -4.44 6.52
N PRO A 378 -9.01 -3.81 5.35
CA PRO A 378 -10.00 -2.95 4.73
C PRO A 378 -11.27 -3.70 4.30
N ALA A 379 -11.19 -5.02 4.06
CA ALA A 379 -12.36 -5.82 3.71
C ALA A 379 -13.33 -5.97 4.89
N VAL A 380 -12.82 -6.40 6.05
CA VAL A 380 -13.64 -6.59 7.26
C VAL A 380 -14.31 -5.28 7.67
N GLU A 381 -13.58 -4.17 7.68
CA GLU A 381 -14.15 -2.88 8.09
C GLU A 381 -15.16 -2.34 7.06
N ALA A 382 -14.88 -2.50 5.76
CA ALA A 382 -15.79 -2.04 4.71
C ALA A 382 -17.06 -2.88 4.62
N GLU A 383 -16.96 -4.20 4.82
CA GLU A 383 -18.12 -5.09 4.85
C GLU A 383 -19.01 -4.79 6.05
N ALA A 384 -18.43 -4.61 7.23
CA ALA A 384 -19.17 -4.20 8.44
C ALA A 384 -19.89 -2.85 8.28
N ALA A 385 -19.34 -1.95 7.46
CA ALA A 385 -19.94 -0.66 7.13
C ALA A 385 -20.92 -0.71 5.95
N GLY A 386 -21.13 -1.85 5.30
CA GLY A 386 -21.98 -1.98 4.11
C GLY A 386 -21.40 -1.33 2.84
N MET A 387 -20.07 -1.10 2.82
CA MET A 387 -19.32 -0.50 1.70
C MET A 387 -18.65 -1.55 0.81
N LEU A 388 -18.55 -2.80 1.26
CA LEU A 388 -18.02 -3.94 0.50
C LEU A 388 -19.06 -5.05 0.43
N THR A 389 -19.20 -5.69 -0.73
CA THR A 389 -19.89 -6.97 -0.91
C THR A 389 -18.89 -8.01 -1.39
N VAL A 390 -18.79 -9.12 -0.68
CA VAL A 390 -17.99 -10.28 -1.09
C VAL A 390 -18.94 -11.27 -1.76
N CYS A 391 -18.67 -11.62 -3.02
CA CYS A 391 -19.41 -12.63 -3.76
C CYS A 391 -18.67 -13.96 -3.65
N ASP A 392 -19.36 -15.02 -3.23
CA ASP A 392 -18.75 -16.35 -3.14
C ASP A 392 -18.57 -16.97 -4.53
N THR A 393 -19.47 -16.66 -5.46
CA THR A 393 -19.41 -17.15 -6.83
C THR A 393 -19.56 -16.02 -7.87
N PRO A 394 -19.00 -16.19 -9.08
CA PRO A 394 -19.15 -15.23 -10.17
C PRO A 394 -20.59 -14.91 -10.55
N GLU A 395 -21.51 -15.85 -10.37
CA GLU A 395 -22.92 -15.73 -10.77
C GLU A 395 -23.67 -14.66 -9.96
N GLU A 396 -23.19 -14.32 -8.77
CA GLU A 396 -23.75 -13.30 -7.88
C GLU A 396 -23.40 -11.87 -8.31
N LEU A 397 -22.35 -11.70 -9.14
CA LEU A 397 -21.83 -10.39 -9.53
C LEU A 397 -22.89 -9.44 -10.10
N PRO A 398 -23.77 -9.85 -11.04
CA PRO A 398 -24.78 -8.94 -11.58
C PRO A 398 -25.71 -8.35 -10.52
N ASP A 399 -26.18 -9.19 -9.59
CA ASP A 399 -27.06 -8.77 -8.51
C ASP A 399 -26.31 -7.91 -7.48
N ALA A 400 -25.07 -8.27 -7.15
CA ALA A 400 -24.22 -7.49 -6.26
C ALA A 400 -23.94 -6.09 -6.82
N ILE A 401 -23.69 -5.96 -8.14
CA ILE A 401 -23.48 -4.67 -8.82
C ILE A 401 -24.73 -3.81 -8.71
N ARG A 402 -25.90 -4.36 -9.05
CA ARG A 402 -27.18 -3.63 -8.93
C ARG A 402 -27.45 -3.19 -7.49
N ALA A 403 -27.27 -4.10 -6.53
CA ALA A 403 -27.47 -3.81 -5.12
C ALA A 403 -26.49 -2.73 -4.60
N ALA A 404 -25.22 -2.79 -4.99
CA ALA A 404 -24.21 -1.79 -4.61
C ALA A 404 -24.56 -0.39 -5.13
N ILE A 405 -24.97 -0.29 -6.40
CA ILE A 405 -25.41 0.98 -7.00
C ILE A 405 -26.66 1.51 -6.27
N ALA A 406 -27.64 0.66 -5.98
CA ALA A 406 -28.88 1.04 -5.33
C ALA A 406 -28.72 1.42 -3.84
N ARG A 407 -27.84 0.74 -3.10
CA ARG A 407 -27.61 0.95 -1.66
C ARG A 407 -26.68 2.11 -1.35
N ARG A 408 -26.09 2.74 -2.37
CA ARG A 408 -25.15 3.86 -2.20
C ARG A 408 -25.83 5.01 -1.45
N SER A 409 -25.44 5.17 -0.18
CA SER A 409 -25.97 6.19 0.73
C SER A 409 -24.86 7.18 1.10
N PRO A 410 -25.05 8.50 0.88
CA PRO A 410 -24.09 9.51 1.33
C PRO A 410 -23.76 9.39 2.82
N LYS A 411 -24.76 9.07 3.66
CA LYS A 411 -24.57 8.89 5.11
C LYS A 411 -23.62 7.74 5.44
N THR A 412 -23.76 6.62 4.74
CA THR A 412 -22.87 5.45 4.94
C THR A 412 -21.44 5.79 4.53
N VAL A 413 -21.28 6.47 3.40
CA VAL A 413 -19.97 6.93 2.91
C VAL A 413 -19.32 7.90 3.90
N GLU A 414 -20.06 8.90 4.38
CA GLU A 414 -19.59 9.88 5.36
C GLU A 414 -19.17 9.23 6.68
N ALA A 415 -19.99 8.32 7.21
CA ALA A 415 -19.68 7.58 8.43
C ALA A 415 -18.42 6.72 8.27
N PHE A 416 -18.29 6.05 7.12
CA PHE A 416 -17.11 5.24 6.80
C PHE A 416 -15.85 6.11 6.69
N HIS A 417 -15.89 7.21 5.96
CA HIS A 417 -14.73 8.13 5.83
C HIS A 417 -14.34 8.77 7.16
N ALA A 418 -15.32 9.20 7.96
CA ALA A 418 -15.06 9.77 9.28
C ALA A 418 -14.33 8.78 10.22
N SER A 419 -14.63 7.48 10.09
CA SER A 419 -14.04 6.44 10.93
C SER A 419 -12.65 5.99 10.47
N HIS A 420 -12.32 6.15 9.17
CA HIS A 420 -11.11 5.55 8.57
C HIS A 420 -10.02 6.55 8.18
N ARG A 421 -10.33 7.85 8.10
CA ARG A 421 -9.34 8.90 7.84
C ARG A 421 -8.62 9.36 9.11
N GLY A 422 -7.52 10.07 8.94
CA GLY A 422 -6.69 10.68 9.97
C GLY A 422 -5.67 9.74 10.62
N ALA A 423 -5.43 8.55 10.05
CA ALA A 423 -4.46 7.60 10.58
C ALA A 423 -3.04 8.19 10.57
N SER A 424 -2.66 8.83 9.46
CA SER A 424 -1.37 9.48 9.31
C SER A 424 -1.19 10.63 10.31
N GLN A 425 -2.21 11.45 10.52
CA GLN A 425 -2.16 12.53 11.50
C GLN A 425 -2.03 11.98 12.93
N ARG A 426 -2.85 10.99 13.31
CA ARG A 426 -2.77 10.34 14.63
C ARG A 426 -1.39 9.75 14.92
N ILE A 427 -0.80 9.07 13.93
CA ILE A 427 0.56 8.51 14.04
C ILE A 427 1.57 9.65 14.21
N TYR A 428 1.50 10.66 13.35
CA TYR A 428 2.44 11.75 13.33
C TYR A 428 2.39 12.59 14.62
N ASP A 429 1.21 12.96 15.10
CA ASP A 429 1.03 13.69 16.37
C ASP A 429 1.61 12.91 17.56
N ALA A 430 1.48 11.58 17.54
CA ALA A 430 2.02 10.74 18.59
C ALA A 430 3.56 10.65 18.56
N ILE A 431 4.19 10.73 17.38
CA ILE A 431 5.66 10.67 17.29
C ILE A 431 6.34 12.05 17.29
N LYS A 432 5.61 13.13 16.96
CA LYS A 432 6.13 14.50 16.84
C LYS A 432 6.95 14.96 18.06
N PRO A 433 6.57 14.67 19.32
CA PRO A 433 7.41 15.02 20.48
C PRO A 433 8.85 14.48 20.40
N LEU A 434 9.04 13.28 19.82
CA LEU A 434 10.35 12.64 19.66
C LEU A 434 11.23 13.34 18.60
N LEU A 435 10.61 14.11 17.70
CA LEU A 435 11.31 14.85 16.65
C LEU A 435 11.74 16.24 17.12
N THR A 436 11.04 16.82 18.09
CA THR A 436 11.30 18.18 18.59
C THR A 436 12.24 18.23 19.78
N GLU A 437 12.27 17.19 20.63
CA GLU A 437 13.15 17.15 21.79
C GLU A 437 14.62 17.08 21.33
N ARG A 438 15.43 18.07 21.72
CA ARG A 438 16.90 18.03 21.54
C ARG A 438 17.46 16.97 22.51
N ARG A 439 18.20 16.00 21.97
CA ARG A 439 19.04 15.10 22.76
C ARG A 439 20.21 15.85 23.39
#